data_AF-A0A820VQG7-F1
#
_entry.id   AF-A0A820VQG7-F1
#
_cell.length_a   1.000
_cell.length_b   1.000
_cell.length_c   1.000
_cell.angle_alpha   90.00
_cell.angle_beta   90.00
_cell.angle_gamma   90.00
#
_symmetry.space_group_name_H-M   'P 1'
#
loop_
_entity.id
_entity.type
_entity.pdbx_description
1 polymer ?
#
loop_
_entity_poly.entity_id
_entity_poly.type
_entity_poly.pdbx_seq_one_letter_code
_entity_poly.pdbx_strand_id
1 'polypeptide(L)'
;MTSFGGVSCRFSREESTTGILAHLIYININSNWIHDLFVDRSKLVARIEQDQKARTKTEAGSSISVITSGSQSLETRNAIFMWFQLFIEVLLRMNHKSDDREEILNMCKNSYKGNKKEMKIIDDFEKNYKAENAIWWYTLESCFHKILNKALRVQDFDTLFALRFFIADIAKQIIDEHKKFIRTSANRHKIRVYRGQTISNDELELMKKSTGEFLSINSFLSTSHKRSVAVNFARTSHKTHENQRIIFEIEIDLHLQTKAFANIAPMSAIKTEDEVFIDHDAGLWIAHVSLASEEDFKWKETFSSMKATIGETTDLNSLEKILVEMGENEQAQKCYKRMLNEAQLASGNAELGLGRVNILCRQADEGLQHLKDALIIKERILGQNHADVGEIHTWLGTLNWYVRHDLDQALENLKKAIKIQEATLSPDSLPLALTYSNMADTYESMGNYDLGLEYHMKVLKIRKTTLPESHPHIAETFNNVGTLYEHKGNNTEALEYFEKSMEIKQKFSPPTHEEYAVTATNIERLKKKMQNQH
;
A
#
# COMPACT_ATOMS: atom_id res chain seq x y z
N MET A 1 31.09 -23.31 18.68
CA MET A 1 30.07 -23.67 19.70
C MET A 1 29.10 -22.50 19.86
N THR A 2 28.12 -22.56 20.79
CA THR A 2 26.96 -21.64 20.92
C THR A 2 26.14 -21.50 19.62
N SER A 3 25.21 -22.40 19.25
CA SER A 3 24.06 -23.01 19.97
C SER A 3 22.84 -22.09 20.15
N PHE A 4 22.09 -21.87 19.08
CA PHE A 4 20.67 -21.52 19.17
C PHE A 4 19.81 -22.80 19.14
N GLY A 5 18.86 -22.94 20.07
CA GLY A 5 18.00 -24.12 20.16
C GLY A 5 16.77 -23.87 21.04
N GLY A 6 15.66 -24.53 20.69
CA GLY A 6 14.35 -24.32 21.31
C GLY A 6 13.58 -23.14 20.69
N VAL A 7 12.30 -23.24 20.30
CA VAL A 7 11.37 -24.39 20.32
C VAL A 7 10.67 -24.48 18.96
N SER A 8 10.52 -25.70 18.43
CA SER A 8 9.92 -25.94 17.11
C SER A 8 8.43 -26.23 17.17
N CYS A 9 7.58 -25.30 16.73
CA CYS A 9 6.28 -25.66 16.16
C CYS A 9 6.44 -25.91 14.65
N ARG A 10 6.53 -27.19 14.26
CA ARG A 10 6.57 -27.57 12.84
C ARG A 10 5.18 -27.42 12.21
N PHE A 11 4.92 -26.29 11.57
CA PHE A 11 4.12 -26.28 10.35
C PHE A 11 5.09 -26.35 9.18
N SER A 12 5.00 -27.42 8.38
CA SER A 12 5.83 -27.66 7.20
C SER A 12 5.52 -26.59 6.14
N ARG A 13 6.56 -25.95 5.58
CA ARG A 13 6.45 -24.87 4.56
C ARG A 13 5.89 -25.30 3.19
N GLU A 14 5.22 -26.46 3.14
CA GLU A 14 4.69 -27.11 1.94
C GLU A 14 3.19 -27.48 2.08
N GLU A 15 2.57 -27.29 3.26
CA GLU A 15 1.25 -27.87 3.56
C GLU A 15 0.07 -26.89 3.49
N SER A 16 0.33 -25.60 3.60
CA SER A 16 -0.65 -24.53 3.39
C SER A 16 -0.48 -23.93 2.00
N THR A 17 -0.95 -24.63 0.97
CA THR A 17 -1.21 -24.01 -0.33
C THR A 17 -2.36 -23.02 -0.19
N THR A 18 -2.06 -21.77 0.15
CA THR A 18 -2.95 -20.61 -0.07
C THR A 18 -3.04 -20.31 -1.57
N GLY A 19 -3.49 -21.31 -2.33
CA GLY A 19 -3.74 -21.20 -3.76
C GLY A 19 -5.08 -20.53 -4.02
N ILE A 20 -5.14 -19.83 -5.16
CA ILE A 20 -6.41 -19.43 -5.80
C ILE A 20 -7.12 -18.32 -5.00
N LEU A 21 -6.40 -17.21 -4.84
CA LEU A 21 -6.95 -15.88 -4.52
C LEU A 21 -7.50 -15.19 -5.80
N ALA A 22 -7.02 -15.61 -6.98
CA ALA A 22 -7.65 -15.33 -8.27
C ALA A 22 -8.82 -16.30 -8.52
N HIS A 23 -9.71 -15.94 -9.47
CA HIS A 23 -10.91 -16.69 -9.89
C HIS A 23 -12.14 -16.52 -8.99
N LEU A 24 -12.63 -15.27 -8.85
CA LEU A 24 -13.94 -14.84 -8.28
C LEU A 24 -15.15 -14.87 -9.28
N ILE A 25 -16.32 -15.40 -8.87
CA ILE A 25 -17.71 -14.85 -9.07
C ILE A 25 -18.62 -15.24 -10.30
N TYR A 26 -19.95 -15.46 -9.99
CA TYR A 26 -22.63 -16.03 -10.99
C TYR A 26 -23.17 -17.06 -12.15
N ILE A 27 -24.45 -17.57 -12.04
CA ILE A 27 -25.23 -18.43 -12.98
C ILE A 27 -26.48 -17.81 -13.67
N ASN A 28 -27.00 -18.58 -14.64
CA ASN A 28 -28.09 -18.31 -15.58
C ASN A 28 -29.45 -17.94 -14.96
N ILE A 29 -29.99 -16.75 -15.27
CA ILE A 29 -31.41 -16.40 -15.13
C ILE A 29 -31.85 -15.56 -16.35
N ASN A 30 -33.13 -15.62 -16.74
CA ASN A 30 -33.72 -14.91 -17.90
C ASN A 30 -33.32 -13.43 -18.02
N SER A 31 -33.07 -12.97 -19.25
CA SER A 31 -32.49 -11.66 -19.58
C SER A 31 -33.30 -10.43 -19.11
N ASN A 32 -34.64 -10.50 -19.15
CA ASN A 32 -35.44 -9.28 -19.24
C ASN A 32 -35.59 -8.51 -17.91
N TRP A 33 -35.44 -9.16 -16.75
CA TRP A 33 -35.64 -8.51 -15.43
C TRP A 33 -34.34 -7.95 -14.83
N ILE A 34 -33.17 -8.38 -15.31
CA ILE A 34 -31.87 -7.83 -14.89
C ILE A 34 -31.79 -6.36 -15.32
N HIS A 35 -32.24 -6.06 -16.53
CA HIS A 35 -32.38 -4.68 -17.00
C HIS A 35 -33.16 -3.81 -16.00
N ASP A 36 -34.31 -4.28 -15.50
CA ASP A 36 -35.12 -3.52 -14.54
C ASP A 36 -34.48 -3.40 -13.14
N LEU A 37 -33.69 -4.39 -12.70
CA LEU A 37 -32.97 -4.32 -11.42
C LEU A 37 -31.79 -3.33 -11.47
N PHE A 38 -31.15 -3.18 -12.63
CA PHE A 38 -30.04 -2.24 -12.85
C PHE A 38 -30.51 -0.85 -13.34
N VAL A 39 -31.75 -0.73 -13.83
CA VAL A 39 -32.38 0.57 -14.16
C VAL A 39 -33.08 1.18 -12.94
N ASP A 40 -33.80 0.39 -12.11
CA ASP A 40 -34.36 0.90 -10.85
C ASP A 40 -33.34 0.85 -9.71
N ARG A 41 -32.37 1.76 -9.83
CA ARG A 41 -31.28 1.99 -8.87
C ARG A 41 -31.78 2.17 -7.43
N SER A 42 -33.00 2.65 -7.21
CA SER A 42 -33.56 2.84 -5.85
C SER A 42 -33.76 1.51 -5.11
N LYS A 43 -34.17 0.46 -5.84
CA LYS A 43 -34.41 -0.88 -5.28
C LYS A 43 -33.12 -1.62 -4.99
N LEU A 44 -32.06 -1.37 -5.74
CA LEU A 44 -30.73 -1.96 -5.51
C LEU A 44 -30.12 -1.39 -4.22
N VAL A 45 -29.93 -0.07 -4.16
CA VAL A 45 -29.29 0.65 -3.03
C VAL A 45 -29.94 0.30 -1.69
N ALA A 46 -31.28 0.39 -1.60
CA ALA A 46 -32.02 0.14 -0.36
C ALA A 46 -31.87 -1.30 0.18
N ARG A 47 -31.56 -2.28 -0.68
CA ARG A 47 -31.29 -3.67 -0.28
C ARG A 47 -29.84 -3.87 0.17
N ILE A 48 -28.89 -3.20 -0.47
CA ILE A 48 -27.46 -3.27 -0.09
C ILE A 48 -27.24 -2.68 1.31
N GLU A 49 -27.92 -1.57 1.62
CA GLU A 49 -27.95 -1.01 2.97
C GLU A 49 -28.48 -2.00 4.04
N GLN A 50 -29.44 -2.86 3.68
CA GLN A 50 -29.97 -3.90 4.56
C GLN A 50 -28.98 -5.05 4.74
N ASP A 51 -28.24 -5.39 3.68
CA ASP A 51 -27.20 -6.42 3.62
C ASP A 51 -26.08 -6.16 4.63
N GLN A 52 -25.50 -4.95 4.59
CA GLN A 52 -24.41 -4.53 5.47
C GLN A 52 -24.80 -4.56 6.96
N LYS A 53 -26.02 -4.12 7.28
CA LYS A 53 -26.57 -4.07 8.65
C LYS A 53 -26.81 -5.47 9.26
N ALA A 54 -26.73 -6.53 8.46
CA ALA A 54 -26.66 -7.91 8.92
C ALA A 54 -25.20 -8.37 9.14
N ARG A 55 -24.32 -8.14 8.15
CA ARG A 55 -22.91 -8.60 8.15
C ARG A 55 -22.09 -8.08 9.33
N THR A 56 -22.39 -6.89 9.83
CA THR A 56 -21.66 -6.27 10.96
C THR A 56 -21.90 -6.96 12.32
N LYS A 57 -22.83 -7.93 12.42
CA LYS A 57 -23.23 -8.56 13.69
C LYS A 57 -22.50 -9.85 14.06
N THR A 58 -21.69 -10.43 13.18
CA THR A 58 -21.19 -11.83 13.29
C THR A 58 -19.67 -11.96 13.38
N GLU A 59 -19.02 -11.17 14.25
CA GLU A 59 -17.55 -11.12 14.37
C GLU A 59 -16.84 -12.45 14.68
N ALA A 60 -17.54 -13.43 15.27
CA ALA A 60 -16.96 -14.73 15.67
C ALA A 60 -17.05 -15.85 14.59
N GLY A 61 -17.67 -15.59 13.44
CA GLY A 61 -17.95 -16.61 12.43
C GLY A 61 -16.81 -16.90 11.44
N SER A 62 -16.58 -18.17 11.12
CA SER A 62 -15.89 -18.55 9.88
C SER A 62 -16.86 -18.34 8.70
N SER A 63 -16.42 -17.65 7.64
CA SER A 63 -17.35 -17.09 6.66
C SER A 63 -17.62 -17.99 5.45
N ILE A 64 -18.89 -18.31 5.26
CA ILE A 64 -19.63 -17.67 4.14
C ILE A 64 -20.09 -16.28 4.64
N SER A 65 -20.30 -15.33 3.72
CA SER A 65 -20.88 -14.03 4.04
C SER A 65 -22.38 -14.17 4.38
N VAL A 66 -22.67 -14.57 5.63
CA VAL A 66 -24.03 -14.77 6.14
C VAL A 66 -24.74 -13.43 6.26
N ILE A 67 -25.75 -13.21 5.43
CA ILE A 67 -26.72 -12.11 5.60
C ILE A 67 -27.99 -12.72 6.19
N THR A 68 -28.27 -12.39 7.44
CA THR A 68 -29.35 -12.99 8.23
C THR A 68 -30.73 -12.50 7.81
N SER A 69 -31.55 -13.43 7.31
CA SER A 69 -33.03 -13.47 7.28
C SER A 69 -33.86 -12.24 6.88
N GLY A 70 -33.24 -11.14 6.44
CA GLY A 70 -33.86 -9.90 5.97
C GLY A 70 -34.37 -9.97 4.53
N SER A 71 -35.20 -10.96 4.19
CA SER A 71 -36.00 -11.02 2.95
C SER A 71 -35.26 -10.79 1.60
N GLN A 72 -33.97 -11.15 1.50
CA GLN A 72 -33.21 -10.98 0.25
C GLN A 72 -33.22 -12.22 -0.64
N SER A 73 -33.67 -12.01 -1.89
CA SER A 73 -33.66 -13.01 -2.96
C SER A 73 -32.24 -13.28 -3.49
N LEU A 74 -32.06 -14.40 -4.20
CA LEU A 74 -30.74 -14.87 -4.66
C LEU A 74 -30.08 -13.83 -5.58
N GLU A 75 -30.85 -13.30 -6.52
CA GLU A 75 -30.51 -12.30 -7.55
C GLU A 75 -29.76 -11.10 -6.98
N THR A 76 -30.24 -10.57 -5.85
CA THR A 76 -29.71 -9.33 -5.24
C THR A 76 -28.27 -9.56 -4.74
N ARG A 77 -28.01 -10.74 -4.17
CA ARG A 77 -26.68 -11.13 -3.65
C ARG A 77 -25.65 -11.15 -4.78
N ASN A 78 -26.06 -11.62 -5.95
CA ASN A 78 -25.17 -11.79 -7.10
C ASN A 78 -24.80 -10.45 -7.76
N ALA A 79 -25.71 -9.48 -7.80
CA ALA A 79 -25.42 -8.13 -8.31
C ALA A 79 -24.33 -7.43 -7.47
N ILE A 80 -24.47 -7.43 -6.14
CA ILE A 80 -23.47 -6.91 -5.18
C ILE A 80 -22.11 -7.58 -5.42
N PHE A 81 -22.14 -8.90 -5.56
CA PHE A 81 -20.99 -9.78 -5.68
C PHE A 81 -20.26 -9.56 -7.03
N MET A 82 -20.99 -9.36 -8.14
CA MET A 82 -20.41 -8.99 -9.45
C MET A 82 -19.79 -7.60 -9.46
N TRP A 83 -20.45 -6.60 -8.87
CA TRP A 83 -19.85 -5.28 -8.68
C TRP A 83 -18.59 -5.35 -7.80
N PHE A 84 -18.60 -6.16 -6.74
CA PHE A 84 -17.43 -6.38 -5.91
C PHE A 84 -16.25 -7.05 -6.67
N GLN A 85 -16.48 -7.84 -7.74
CA GLN A 85 -15.35 -8.19 -8.62
C GLN A 85 -14.88 -7.08 -9.52
N LEU A 86 -15.76 -6.22 -10.04
CA LEU A 86 -15.25 -5.08 -10.81
C LEU A 86 -14.42 -4.17 -9.89
N PHE A 87 -14.82 -4.03 -8.62
CA PHE A 87 -14.03 -3.35 -7.58
C PHE A 87 -12.65 -4.00 -7.39
N ILE A 88 -12.59 -5.31 -7.17
CA ILE A 88 -11.31 -6.05 -7.03
C ILE A 88 -10.50 -6.04 -8.34
N GLU A 89 -11.12 -6.19 -9.50
CA GLU A 89 -10.48 -6.20 -10.83
C GLU A 89 -9.86 -4.84 -11.17
N VAL A 90 -10.48 -3.73 -10.73
CA VAL A 90 -9.87 -2.39 -10.82
C VAL A 90 -8.76 -2.22 -9.79
N LEU A 91 -8.97 -2.57 -8.50
CA LEU A 91 -7.90 -2.51 -7.48
C LEU A 91 -6.63 -3.27 -7.90
N LEU A 92 -6.78 -4.43 -8.54
CA LEU A 92 -5.68 -5.26 -9.04
C LEU A 92 -4.93 -4.68 -10.26
N ARG A 93 -5.45 -3.61 -10.88
CA ARG A 93 -4.87 -2.95 -12.07
C ARG A 93 -4.44 -1.50 -11.84
N MET A 94 -4.93 -0.88 -10.76
CA MET A 94 -4.49 0.45 -10.36
C MET A 94 -2.97 0.51 -10.26
N ASN A 95 -2.39 1.63 -10.71
CA ASN A 95 -1.02 1.96 -10.36
C ASN A 95 -0.96 2.48 -8.92
N HIS A 96 0.15 2.20 -8.22
CA HIS A 96 0.32 2.48 -6.80
C HIS A 96 1.62 3.23 -6.54
N LYS A 97 1.59 4.16 -5.58
CA LYS A 97 2.74 5.00 -5.21
C LYS A 97 3.59 4.29 -4.15
N SER A 98 4.85 4.69 -4.00
CA SER A 98 5.71 4.28 -2.89
C SER A 98 5.06 4.53 -1.52
N ASP A 99 4.32 5.63 -1.44
CA ASP A 99 3.83 6.26 -0.21
C ASP A 99 2.51 5.64 0.26
N ASP A 100 1.84 4.86 -0.62
CA ASP A 100 0.65 4.06 -0.32
C ASP A 100 0.88 3.07 0.86
N ARG A 101 2.15 2.80 1.19
CA ARG A 101 2.59 1.97 2.32
C ARG A 101 2.27 2.57 3.69
N GLU A 102 2.19 3.89 3.84
CA GLU A 102 1.97 4.48 5.17
C GLU A 102 0.56 4.21 5.70
N GLU A 103 -0.42 4.14 4.80
CA GLU A 103 -1.84 3.91 5.09
C GLU A 103 -2.07 2.57 5.81
N ILE A 104 -1.57 1.46 5.23
CA ILE A 104 -1.57 0.13 5.84
C ILE A 104 -0.74 0.08 7.14
N LEU A 105 0.42 0.75 7.19
CA LEU A 105 1.27 0.74 8.38
C LEU A 105 0.57 1.42 9.55
N ASN A 106 -0.03 2.59 9.34
CA ASN A 106 -0.77 3.31 10.37
C ASN A 106 -2.03 2.56 10.82
N MET A 107 -2.76 1.91 9.90
CA MET A 107 -3.86 1.02 10.28
C MET A 107 -3.38 -0.15 11.15
N CYS A 108 -2.33 -0.87 10.75
CA CYS A 108 -1.76 -1.96 11.53
C CYS A 108 -1.25 -1.51 12.91
N LYS A 109 -0.48 -0.41 12.97
CA LYS A 109 0.08 0.17 14.22
C LYS A 109 -1.04 0.59 15.19
N ASN A 110 -2.16 1.10 14.68
CA ASN A 110 -3.33 1.44 15.49
C ASN A 110 -4.10 0.19 15.94
N SER A 111 -4.44 -0.73 15.03
CA SER A 111 -5.24 -1.94 15.34
C SER A 111 -4.55 -2.91 16.30
N TYR A 112 -3.21 -2.94 16.34
CA TYR A 112 -2.42 -3.84 17.18
C TYR A 112 -1.59 -3.11 18.25
N LYS A 113 -1.96 -1.86 18.58
CA LYS A 113 -1.28 -1.03 19.58
C LYS A 113 -1.12 -1.77 20.92
N GLY A 114 0.14 -1.94 21.36
CA GLY A 114 0.51 -2.66 22.58
C GLY A 114 0.85 -4.15 22.38
N ASN A 115 0.48 -4.78 21.26
CA ASN A 115 0.89 -6.15 20.95
C ASN A 115 2.33 -6.19 20.44
N LYS A 116 3.28 -6.45 21.34
CA LYS A 116 4.72 -6.48 21.02
C LYS A 116 5.13 -7.48 19.93
N LYS A 117 4.39 -8.57 19.69
CA LYS A 117 4.67 -9.51 18.59
C LYS A 117 4.32 -8.88 17.24
N GLU A 118 3.10 -8.38 17.12
CA GLU A 118 2.60 -7.81 15.87
C GLU A 118 3.29 -6.47 15.54
N MET A 119 3.54 -5.61 16.53
CA MET A 119 4.33 -4.38 16.35
C MET A 119 5.69 -4.65 15.73
N LYS A 120 6.45 -5.66 16.21
CA LYS A 120 7.73 -6.02 15.60
C LYS A 120 7.56 -6.47 14.15
N ILE A 121 6.53 -7.27 13.84
CA ILE A 121 6.26 -7.72 12.46
C ILE A 121 5.95 -6.52 11.54
N ILE A 122 5.29 -5.49 12.05
CA ILE A 122 5.02 -4.24 11.33
C ILE A 122 6.31 -3.43 11.11
N ASP A 123 7.14 -3.28 12.15
CA ASP A 123 8.43 -2.59 12.08
C ASP A 123 9.45 -3.30 11.16
N ASP A 124 9.33 -4.63 11.03
CA ASP A 124 10.12 -5.45 10.11
C ASP A 124 9.55 -5.37 8.68
N PHE A 125 8.23 -5.26 8.49
CA PHE A 125 7.57 -5.04 7.19
C PHE A 125 7.97 -3.68 6.60
N GLU A 126 7.86 -2.61 7.39
CA GLU A 126 8.20 -1.23 7.03
C GLU A 126 9.61 -1.11 6.43
N LYS A 127 10.57 -1.91 6.93
CA LYS A 127 11.96 -1.91 6.48
C LYS A 127 12.26 -2.90 5.34
N ASN A 128 11.57 -4.04 5.29
CA ASN A 128 11.96 -5.18 4.44
C ASN A 128 10.92 -5.55 3.36
N TYR A 129 9.77 -4.87 3.28
CA TYR A 129 8.75 -5.16 2.26
C TYR A 129 9.19 -4.78 0.84
N LYS A 130 9.02 -5.73 -0.08
CA LYS A 130 9.19 -5.53 -1.52
C LYS A 130 8.09 -6.26 -2.31
N ALA A 131 7.84 -5.78 -3.53
CA ALA A 131 6.82 -6.33 -4.43
C ALA A 131 7.05 -7.81 -4.80
N GLU A 132 8.26 -8.35 -4.59
CA GLU A 132 8.61 -9.75 -4.81
C GLU A 132 8.50 -10.63 -3.55
N ASN A 133 8.23 -10.06 -2.36
CA ASN A 133 8.08 -10.81 -1.10
C ASN A 133 6.70 -10.69 -0.41
N ALA A 134 5.75 -9.93 -0.99
CA ALA A 134 4.36 -9.82 -0.50
C ALA A 134 3.67 -11.15 -0.12
N ILE A 135 3.81 -12.24 -0.90
CA ILE A 135 3.17 -13.53 -0.55
C ILE A 135 3.72 -14.13 0.75
N TRP A 136 4.97 -13.84 1.10
CA TRP A 136 5.59 -14.26 2.36
C TRP A 136 4.97 -13.51 3.55
N TRP A 137 4.74 -12.20 3.42
CA TRP A 137 4.05 -11.41 4.45
C TRP A 137 2.58 -11.81 4.59
N TYR A 138 1.91 -12.21 3.51
CA TYR A 138 0.54 -12.72 3.55
C TYR A 138 0.41 -14.12 4.19
N THR A 139 1.43 -14.97 4.03
CA THR A 139 1.46 -16.33 4.61
C THR A 139 2.04 -16.37 6.03
N LEU A 140 2.64 -15.28 6.50
CA LEU A 140 3.05 -15.10 7.88
C LEU A 140 1.83 -14.88 8.79
N GLU A 141 1.76 -15.60 9.91
CA GLU A 141 0.70 -15.51 10.93
C GLU A 141 0.76 -14.16 11.69
N SER A 142 0.20 -13.14 11.05
CA SER A 142 0.43 -11.71 11.34
C SER A 142 -0.84 -10.87 11.22
N CYS A 143 -0.77 -9.60 11.66
CA CYS A 143 -1.78 -8.58 11.42
C CYS A 143 -2.21 -8.47 9.95
N PHE A 144 -1.28 -8.50 9.00
CA PHE A 144 -1.56 -8.34 7.57
C PHE A 144 -2.48 -9.46 7.03
N HIS A 145 -2.19 -10.71 7.38
CA HIS A 145 -3.03 -11.85 7.04
C HIS A 145 -4.44 -11.71 7.65
N LYS A 146 -4.51 -11.33 8.94
CA LYS A 146 -5.74 -11.25 9.74
C LYS A 146 -6.66 -10.13 9.24
N ILE A 147 -6.10 -8.95 8.98
CA ILE A 147 -6.83 -7.78 8.46
C ILE A 147 -7.36 -8.09 7.05
N LEU A 148 -6.53 -8.56 6.11
CA LEU A 148 -6.98 -8.85 4.74
C LEU A 148 -8.08 -9.92 4.70
N ASN A 149 -7.97 -10.97 5.51
CA ASN A 149 -9.00 -12.03 5.62
C ASN A 149 -10.23 -11.64 6.48
N LYS A 150 -10.23 -10.50 7.19
CA LYS A 150 -11.45 -9.86 7.71
C LYS A 150 -12.07 -8.99 6.64
N ALA A 151 -11.27 -8.17 5.96
CA ALA A 151 -11.73 -7.17 5.00
C ALA A 151 -12.42 -7.80 3.79
N LEU A 152 -11.79 -8.77 3.13
CA LEU A 152 -12.38 -9.52 2.00
C LEU A 152 -13.66 -10.27 2.41
N ARG A 153 -13.75 -10.72 3.67
CA ARG A 153 -14.89 -11.46 4.23
C ARG A 153 -16.13 -10.59 4.41
N VAL A 154 -15.97 -9.40 4.99
CA VAL A 154 -17.09 -8.49 5.29
C VAL A 154 -17.40 -7.52 4.15
N GLN A 155 -16.47 -7.40 3.18
CA GLN A 155 -16.39 -6.35 2.17
C GLN A 155 -16.13 -4.96 2.79
N ASP A 156 -15.10 -4.89 3.65
CA ASP A 156 -14.60 -3.64 4.23
C ASP A 156 -13.81 -2.87 3.15
N PHE A 157 -14.52 -2.01 2.42
CA PHE A 157 -13.94 -1.23 1.32
C PHE A 157 -12.77 -0.35 1.78
N ASP A 158 -12.88 0.34 2.92
CA ASP A 158 -11.83 1.23 3.44
C ASP A 158 -10.53 0.44 3.70
N THR A 159 -10.64 -0.72 4.36
CA THR A 159 -9.48 -1.59 4.60
C THR A 159 -8.94 -2.22 3.31
N LEU A 160 -9.80 -2.63 2.36
CA LEU A 160 -9.35 -3.14 1.06
C LEU A 160 -8.63 -2.06 0.24
N PHE A 161 -9.08 -0.80 0.33
CA PHE A 161 -8.40 0.34 -0.27
C PHE A 161 -7.01 0.55 0.32
N ALA A 162 -6.86 0.59 1.65
CA ALA A 162 -5.55 0.72 2.29
C ALA A 162 -4.59 -0.44 1.95
N LEU A 163 -5.13 -1.63 1.69
CA LEU A 163 -4.38 -2.83 1.29
C LEU A 163 -4.11 -2.93 -0.21
N ARG A 164 -4.58 -2.00 -1.07
CA ARG A 164 -4.57 -2.10 -2.54
C ARG A 164 -3.25 -2.62 -3.15
N PHE A 165 -2.13 -1.99 -2.80
CA PHE A 165 -0.82 -2.35 -3.37
C PHE A 165 -0.34 -3.73 -2.90
N PHE A 166 -0.63 -4.08 -1.64
CA PHE A 166 -0.30 -5.38 -1.08
C PHE A 166 -1.15 -6.48 -1.74
N ILE A 167 -2.44 -6.22 -2.01
CA ILE A 167 -3.33 -7.12 -2.75
C ILE A 167 -2.83 -7.31 -4.19
N ALA A 168 -2.43 -6.24 -4.88
CA ALA A 168 -1.88 -6.29 -6.24
C ALA A 168 -0.56 -7.09 -6.31
N ASP A 169 0.39 -6.82 -5.41
CA ASP A 169 1.66 -7.54 -5.32
C ASP A 169 1.47 -9.03 -4.99
N ILE A 170 0.56 -9.37 -4.06
CA ILE A 170 0.18 -10.76 -3.76
C ILE A 170 -0.40 -11.43 -5.01
N ALA A 171 -1.36 -10.80 -5.69
CA ALA A 171 -2.02 -11.38 -6.85
C ALA A 171 -1.04 -11.64 -8.00
N LYS A 172 -0.11 -10.69 -8.25
CA LYS A 172 0.97 -10.84 -9.23
C LYS A 172 1.87 -12.05 -8.91
N GLN A 173 2.29 -12.20 -7.64
CA GLN A 173 3.06 -13.37 -7.21
C GLN A 173 2.28 -14.69 -7.32
N ILE A 174 0.99 -14.71 -6.95
CA ILE A 174 0.14 -15.90 -7.09
C ILE A 174 0.00 -16.31 -8.56
N ILE A 175 -0.17 -15.35 -9.47
CA ILE A 175 -0.21 -15.59 -10.91
C ILE A 175 1.12 -16.19 -11.41
N ASP A 176 2.26 -15.71 -10.94
CA ASP A 176 3.57 -16.21 -11.37
C ASP A 176 3.94 -17.57 -10.74
N GLU A 177 3.56 -17.84 -9.48
CA GLU A 177 3.66 -19.18 -8.89
C GLU A 177 2.73 -20.20 -9.58
N HIS A 178 1.52 -19.79 -9.96
CA HIS A 178 0.60 -20.62 -10.74
C HIS A 178 1.19 -20.97 -12.13
N LYS A 179 1.79 -20.01 -12.83
CA LYS A 179 2.53 -20.26 -14.09
C LYS A 179 3.72 -21.22 -13.88
N LYS A 180 4.46 -21.10 -12.78
CA LYS A 180 5.55 -22.04 -12.44
C LYS A 180 5.00 -23.45 -12.20
N PHE A 181 3.93 -23.57 -11.42
CA PHE A 181 3.28 -24.85 -11.11
C PHE A 181 2.77 -25.59 -12.35
N ILE A 182 2.13 -24.88 -13.30
CA ILE A 182 1.70 -25.47 -14.58
C ILE A 182 2.90 -25.98 -15.39
N ARG A 183 4.00 -25.21 -15.46
CA ARG A 183 5.21 -25.58 -16.22
C ARG A 183 5.96 -26.78 -15.65
N THR A 184 5.84 -27.06 -14.35
CA THR A 184 6.56 -28.17 -13.68
C THR A 184 5.68 -29.40 -13.42
N SER A 185 4.36 -29.28 -13.48
CA SER A 185 3.43 -30.37 -13.21
C SER A 185 3.22 -31.28 -14.43
N ALA A 186 4.03 -32.34 -14.53
CA ALA A 186 4.03 -33.28 -15.66
C ALA A 186 2.66 -33.92 -16.00
N ASN A 187 1.73 -34.03 -15.05
CA ASN A 187 0.32 -34.36 -15.33
C ASN A 187 -0.61 -33.96 -14.18
N ARG A 188 -1.38 -32.87 -14.34
CA ARG A 188 -2.55 -32.51 -13.50
C ARG A 188 -3.33 -31.33 -14.11
N HIS A 189 -4.06 -31.59 -15.19
CA HIS A 189 -4.96 -30.62 -15.85
C HIS A 189 -6.00 -30.02 -14.88
N LYS A 190 -6.36 -30.78 -13.84
CA LYS A 190 -7.20 -30.36 -12.72
C LYS A 190 -6.51 -30.61 -11.39
N ILE A 191 -6.81 -29.80 -10.37
CA ILE A 191 -6.49 -30.09 -8.97
C ILE A 191 -7.74 -30.08 -8.10
N ARG A 192 -7.77 -30.97 -7.10
CA ARG A 192 -8.76 -30.91 -6.03
C ARG A 192 -8.18 -30.22 -4.80
N VAL A 193 -8.97 -29.33 -4.21
CA VAL A 193 -8.69 -28.69 -2.92
C VAL A 193 -9.91 -28.84 -2.01
N TYR A 194 -9.68 -28.67 -0.71
CA TYR A 194 -10.68 -28.84 0.33
C TYR A 194 -10.76 -27.59 1.18
N ARG A 195 -11.98 -27.20 1.58
CA ARG A 195 -12.24 -26.15 2.56
C ARG A 195 -13.29 -26.62 3.54
N GLY A 196 -13.08 -26.35 4.83
CA GLY A 196 -14.10 -26.54 5.86
C GLY A 196 -14.55 -25.19 6.40
N GLN A 197 -15.83 -25.07 6.77
CA GLN A 197 -16.39 -23.88 7.42
C GLN A 197 -17.70 -24.19 8.14
N THR A 198 -18.19 -23.22 8.91
CA THR A 198 -19.57 -23.18 9.42
C THR A 198 -20.47 -22.37 8.50
N ILE A 199 -21.73 -22.79 8.38
CA ILE A 199 -22.79 -22.06 7.66
C ILE A 199 -24.07 -22.08 8.49
N SER A 200 -24.93 -21.09 8.32
CA SER A 200 -26.25 -21.08 8.93
C SER A 200 -27.18 -22.13 8.31
N ASN A 201 -28.25 -22.49 9.03
CA ASN A 201 -29.30 -23.36 8.49
C ASN A 201 -29.95 -22.76 7.22
N ASP A 202 -30.19 -21.43 7.19
CA ASP A 202 -30.78 -20.72 6.06
C ASP A 202 -29.90 -20.83 4.79
N GLU A 203 -28.58 -20.70 4.93
CA GLU A 203 -27.63 -20.88 3.82
C GLU A 203 -27.60 -22.33 3.33
N LEU A 204 -27.65 -23.31 4.23
CA LEU A 204 -27.70 -24.72 3.85
C LEU A 204 -28.97 -25.04 3.04
N GLU A 205 -30.13 -24.52 3.46
CA GLU A 205 -31.39 -24.69 2.73
C GLU A 205 -31.42 -23.93 1.40
N LEU A 206 -30.70 -22.81 1.29
CA LEU A 206 -30.49 -22.12 0.01
C LEU A 206 -29.57 -22.94 -0.92
N MET A 207 -28.43 -23.42 -0.42
CA MET A 207 -27.48 -24.23 -1.20
C MET A 207 -28.12 -25.49 -1.78
N LYS A 208 -28.98 -26.18 -1.02
CA LYS A 208 -29.74 -27.35 -1.52
C LYS A 208 -30.63 -27.00 -2.71
N LYS A 209 -31.33 -25.86 -2.64
CA LYS A 209 -32.25 -25.40 -3.70
C LYS A 209 -31.49 -24.96 -4.95
N SER A 210 -30.30 -24.38 -4.77
CA SER A 210 -29.36 -24.01 -5.85
C SER A 210 -28.47 -25.17 -6.32
N THR A 211 -28.99 -26.40 -6.35
CA THR A 211 -28.27 -27.55 -6.94
C THR A 211 -28.32 -27.48 -8.46
N GLY A 212 -27.17 -27.59 -9.13
CA GLY A 212 -27.02 -27.31 -10.57
C GLY A 212 -26.95 -25.82 -10.92
N GLU A 213 -27.08 -24.94 -9.93
CA GLU A 213 -26.79 -23.51 -10.04
C GLU A 213 -25.33 -23.23 -9.65
N PHE A 214 -24.77 -22.10 -10.13
CA PHE A 214 -23.48 -21.62 -9.64
C PHE A 214 -23.69 -20.72 -8.41
N LEU A 215 -23.07 -21.07 -7.28
CA LEU A 215 -23.16 -20.26 -6.06
C LEU A 215 -22.13 -19.13 -6.03
N SER A 216 -22.56 -18.01 -5.46
CA SER A 216 -21.73 -16.90 -4.99
C SER A 216 -20.94 -17.27 -3.72
N ILE A 217 -19.66 -17.66 -3.82
CA ILE A 217 -18.84 -18.06 -2.66
C ILE A 217 -17.70 -17.06 -2.37
N ASN A 218 -18.00 -16.07 -1.53
CA ASN A 218 -17.20 -14.87 -1.24
C ASN A 218 -15.98 -15.09 -0.31
N SER A 219 -15.37 -16.29 -0.28
CA SER A 219 -14.48 -16.66 0.85
C SER A 219 -13.43 -17.76 0.61
N PHE A 220 -13.14 -18.20 -0.61
CA PHE A 220 -12.17 -19.31 -0.85
C PHE A 220 -10.67 -19.00 -0.58
N LEU A 221 -10.36 -17.91 0.12
CA LEU A 221 -9.00 -17.44 0.46
C LEU A 221 -8.13 -18.43 1.26
N SER A 222 -8.77 -19.44 1.86
CA SER A 222 -8.10 -20.59 2.45
C SER A 222 -8.73 -21.91 1.97
N THR A 223 -7.92 -22.67 1.24
CA THR A 223 -8.16 -24.07 0.83
C THR A 223 -6.90 -24.89 1.14
N SER A 224 -6.96 -26.22 1.05
CA SER A 224 -5.79 -27.10 1.16
C SER A 224 -5.96 -28.34 0.31
N HIS A 225 -4.87 -28.89 -0.23
CA HIS A 225 -4.89 -30.22 -0.85
C HIS A 225 -5.12 -31.36 0.17
N LYS A 226 -4.94 -31.11 1.48
CA LYS A 226 -5.18 -32.10 2.55
C LYS A 226 -6.60 -31.97 3.12
N ARG A 227 -7.49 -32.91 2.77
CA ARG A 227 -8.88 -32.98 3.28
C ARG A 227 -8.97 -32.97 4.82
N SER A 228 -7.99 -33.57 5.50
CA SER A 228 -7.89 -33.55 6.97
C SER A 228 -7.72 -32.15 7.56
N VAL A 229 -7.00 -31.25 6.90
CA VAL A 229 -6.83 -29.85 7.34
C VAL A 229 -8.16 -29.11 7.27
N ALA A 230 -8.91 -29.28 6.17
CA ALA A 230 -10.25 -28.73 6.01
C ALA A 230 -11.24 -29.28 7.06
N VAL A 231 -11.24 -30.59 7.31
CA VAL A 231 -12.08 -31.23 8.34
C VAL A 231 -11.75 -30.72 9.75
N ASN A 232 -10.47 -30.55 10.08
CA ASN A 232 -10.07 -29.99 11.37
C ASN A 232 -10.52 -28.53 11.52
N PHE A 233 -10.40 -27.71 10.47
CA PHE A 233 -10.87 -26.31 10.49
C PHE A 233 -12.40 -26.20 10.64
N ALA A 234 -13.19 -27.06 9.98
CA ALA A 234 -14.63 -27.11 10.21
C ALA A 234 -15.00 -27.51 11.65
N ARG A 235 -14.13 -28.26 12.34
CA ARG A 235 -14.36 -28.78 13.70
C ARG A 235 -13.96 -27.82 14.83
N THR A 236 -13.08 -26.84 14.61
CA THR A 236 -12.73 -25.84 15.64
C THR A 236 -13.92 -24.91 15.97
N SER A 237 -14.68 -24.53 14.93
CA SER A 237 -15.89 -23.73 15.07
C SER A 237 -16.99 -24.56 15.76
N HIS A 238 -17.61 -24.00 16.80
CA HIS A 238 -18.61 -24.71 17.61
C HIS A 238 -19.92 -24.92 16.81
N LYS A 239 -20.54 -26.09 16.95
CA LYS A 239 -21.86 -26.37 16.37
C LYS A 239 -22.93 -25.80 17.30
N THR A 240 -23.81 -24.96 16.79
CA THR A 240 -25.01 -24.47 17.48
C THR A 240 -26.27 -25.07 16.82
N HIS A 241 -27.46 -24.83 17.37
CA HIS A 241 -28.71 -25.21 16.71
C HIS A 241 -28.95 -24.44 15.40
N GLU A 242 -28.33 -23.27 15.25
CA GLU A 242 -28.49 -22.36 14.11
C GLU A 242 -27.46 -22.57 12.98
N ASN A 243 -26.34 -23.26 13.28
CA ASN A 243 -25.20 -23.41 12.37
C ASN A 243 -24.79 -24.88 12.15
N GLN A 244 -24.61 -25.27 10.90
CA GLN A 244 -24.05 -26.55 10.50
C GLN A 244 -22.56 -26.42 10.11
N ARG A 245 -21.86 -27.55 10.06
CA ARG A 245 -20.49 -27.65 9.55
C ARG A 245 -20.51 -28.26 8.16
N ILE A 246 -19.68 -27.75 7.25
CA ILE A 246 -19.64 -28.15 5.84
C ILE A 246 -18.20 -28.25 5.32
N ILE A 247 -17.97 -29.23 4.45
CA ILE A 247 -16.75 -29.43 3.67
C ILE A 247 -17.05 -29.22 2.20
N PHE A 248 -16.32 -28.32 1.55
CA PHE A 248 -16.31 -28.14 0.11
C PHE A 248 -15.18 -28.98 -0.48
N GLU A 249 -15.53 -29.90 -1.38
CA GLU A 249 -14.57 -30.63 -2.23
C GLU A 249 -14.56 -29.96 -3.61
N ILE A 250 -13.57 -29.09 -3.85
CA ILE A 250 -13.54 -28.15 -4.97
C ILE A 250 -12.59 -28.68 -6.04
N GLU A 251 -13.05 -28.75 -7.28
CA GLU A 251 -12.27 -29.12 -8.46
C GLU A 251 -11.99 -27.88 -9.33
N ILE A 252 -10.70 -27.57 -9.49
CA ILE A 252 -10.22 -26.47 -10.33
C ILE A 252 -9.56 -27.06 -11.57
N ASP A 253 -9.96 -26.56 -12.74
CA ASP A 253 -9.21 -26.76 -13.99
C ASP A 253 -8.15 -25.67 -14.14
N LEU A 254 -6.95 -26.03 -14.56
CA LEU A 254 -5.80 -25.12 -14.67
C LEU A 254 -5.60 -24.53 -16.07
N HIS A 255 -6.34 -25.01 -17.06
CA HIS A 255 -6.25 -24.55 -18.45
C HIS A 255 -7.34 -23.53 -18.79
N LEU A 256 -8.46 -23.57 -18.06
CA LEU A 256 -9.49 -22.54 -18.11
C LEU A 256 -9.05 -21.29 -17.34
N GLN A 257 -9.24 -20.11 -17.93
CA GLN A 257 -9.40 -18.89 -17.14
C GLN A 257 -10.73 -19.03 -16.39
N THR A 258 -10.68 -19.32 -15.09
CA THR A 258 -11.88 -19.59 -14.29
C THR A 258 -12.34 -18.40 -13.48
N LYS A 259 -13.58 -18.47 -13.00
CA LYS A 259 -14.17 -17.58 -11.98
C LYS A 259 -15.02 -18.43 -11.05
N ALA A 260 -15.03 -18.16 -9.73
CA ALA A 260 -15.89 -18.88 -8.78
C ALA A 260 -17.36 -18.40 -8.84
N PHE A 261 -17.94 -18.53 -10.03
CA PHE A 261 -19.24 -19.17 -10.08
C PHE A 261 -19.02 -20.67 -9.93
N ALA A 262 -19.45 -21.17 -8.77
CA ALA A 262 -19.14 -22.48 -8.24
C ALA A 262 -20.33 -23.44 -8.44
N ASN A 263 -20.25 -24.39 -9.37
CA ASN A 263 -21.37 -25.29 -9.69
C ASN A 263 -21.57 -26.27 -8.53
N ILE A 264 -22.74 -26.24 -7.90
CA ILE A 264 -23.06 -27.15 -6.80
C ILE A 264 -23.68 -28.42 -7.37
N ALA A 265 -22.88 -29.49 -7.40
CA ALA A 265 -23.41 -30.84 -7.53
C ALA A 265 -24.16 -31.24 -6.24
N PRO A 266 -25.09 -32.20 -6.28
CA PRO A 266 -25.92 -32.60 -5.14
C PRO A 266 -25.13 -32.77 -3.83
N MET A 267 -25.67 -32.17 -2.76
CA MET A 267 -25.05 -32.17 -1.44
C MET A 267 -25.57 -33.31 -0.58
N SER A 268 -24.67 -34.00 0.12
CA SER A 268 -25.05 -35.04 1.09
C SER A 268 -24.27 -34.92 2.40
N ALA A 269 -24.77 -35.57 3.45
CA ALA A 269 -24.02 -35.79 4.70
C ALA A 269 -23.23 -37.12 4.66
N ILE A 270 -23.65 -38.06 3.81
CA ILE A 270 -23.14 -39.44 3.68
C ILE A 270 -22.84 -39.67 2.19
N LYS A 271 -21.68 -40.24 1.83
CA LYS A 271 -21.25 -40.35 0.42
C LYS A 271 -21.93 -41.48 -0.40
N THR A 272 -22.93 -42.15 0.15
CA THR A 272 -23.51 -43.39 -0.42
C THR A 272 -25.04 -43.40 -0.50
N GLU A 273 -25.72 -42.35 -0.07
CA GLU A 273 -27.19 -42.31 0.07
C GLU A 273 -27.76 -40.96 -0.38
N ASP A 274 -28.84 -41.01 -1.17
CA ASP A 274 -29.67 -39.86 -1.57
C ASP A 274 -30.79 -39.57 -0.54
N GLU A 275 -30.55 -39.85 0.74
CA GLU A 275 -31.62 -40.02 1.74
C GLU A 275 -31.76 -38.94 2.82
N VAL A 276 -32.96 -38.94 3.40
CA VAL A 276 -33.40 -38.11 4.53
C VAL A 276 -33.14 -38.88 5.84
N PHE A 277 -32.56 -38.18 6.84
CA PHE A 277 -32.17 -38.63 8.20
C PHE A 277 -30.72 -39.13 8.45
N ILE A 278 -29.86 -38.17 8.79
CA ILE A 278 -28.88 -38.19 9.92
C ILE A 278 -28.19 -39.53 10.27
N ASP A 279 -26.97 -39.73 9.78
CA ASP A 279 -25.93 -40.54 10.48
C ASP A 279 -25.42 -39.81 11.74
N HIS A 280 -25.06 -40.59 12.78
CA HIS A 280 -24.89 -40.14 14.15
C HIS A 280 -23.48 -39.66 14.54
N ASP A 281 -22.41 -39.96 13.78
CA ASP A 281 -21.02 -39.75 14.27
C ASP A 281 -20.16 -38.74 13.45
N ALA A 282 -20.70 -38.14 12.37
CA ALA A 282 -19.96 -37.19 11.53
C ALA A 282 -20.48 -35.74 11.55
N GLY A 283 -21.79 -35.55 11.37
CA GLY A 283 -22.47 -34.24 11.45
C GLY A 283 -21.92 -33.14 10.51
N LEU A 284 -21.34 -33.53 9.36
CA LEU A 284 -20.63 -32.69 8.40
C LEU A 284 -21.26 -32.82 7.01
N TRP A 285 -21.72 -31.71 6.44
CA TRP A 285 -22.18 -31.69 5.04
C TRP A 285 -21.00 -31.73 4.07
N ILE A 286 -21.21 -32.32 2.89
CA ILE A 286 -20.25 -32.35 1.80
C ILE A 286 -20.89 -31.70 0.57
N ALA A 287 -20.27 -30.63 0.07
CA ALA A 287 -20.62 -30.00 -1.19
C ALA A 287 -19.52 -30.28 -2.22
N HIS A 288 -19.92 -30.86 -3.36
CA HIS A 288 -19.04 -31.06 -4.50
C HIS A 288 -19.15 -29.87 -5.45
N VAL A 289 -18.01 -29.23 -5.75
CA VAL A 289 -17.97 -27.95 -6.47
C VAL A 289 -16.97 -27.98 -7.62
N SER A 290 -17.33 -27.39 -8.76
CA SER A 290 -16.40 -27.03 -9.85
C SER A 290 -16.47 -25.53 -10.16
N LEU A 291 -15.37 -24.95 -10.65
CA LEU A 291 -15.32 -23.53 -11.05
C LEU A 291 -15.75 -23.35 -12.53
N ALA A 292 -16.43 -22.23 -12.82
CA ALA A 292 -16.86 -21.85 -14.17
C ALA A 292 -15.73 -21.18 -14.99
N SER A 293 -15.87 -21.16 -16.32
CA SER A 293 -14.95 -20.47 -17.25
C SER A 293 -15.38 -19.01 -17.49
N GLU A 294 -14.42 -18.11 -17.72
CA GLU A 294 -14.69 -16.75 -18.21
C GLU A 294 -15.35 -16.72 -19.59
N GLU A 295 -15.21 -17.78 -20.38
CA GLU A 295 -15.77 -17.89 -21.73
C GLU A 295 -17.20 -18.47 -21.77
N ASP A 296 -17.83 -18.76 -20.62
CA ASP A 296 -19.24 -19.15 -20.60
C ASP A 296 -20.10 -18.01 -21.19
N PHE A 297 -20.80 -18.37 -22.27
CA PHE A 297 -21.58 -17.45 -23.11
C PHE A 297 -22.55 -16.56 -22.32
N LYS A 298 -23.07 -17.06 -21.19
CA LYS A 298 -24.07 -16.36 -20.35
C LYS A 298 -23.46 -15.23 -19.52
N TRP A 299 -22.15 -15.26 -19.26
CA TRP A 299 -21.45 -14.28 -18.42
C TRP A 299 -20.73 -13.23 -19.23
N LYS A 300 -20.27 -13.60 -20.44
CA LYS A 300 -19.56 -12.70 -21.34
C LYS A 300 -20.35 -11.43 -21.64
N GLU A 301 -21.65 -11.52 -21.89
CA GLU A 301 -22.49 -10.36 -22.22
C GLU A 301 -22.74 -9.46 -21.00
N THR A 302 -23.28 -10.00 -19.89
CA THR A 302 -23.57 -9.22 -18.67
C THR A 302 -22.31 -8.57 -18.08
N PHE A 303 -21.20 -9.30 -18.02
CA PHE A 303 -19.94 -8.77 -17.49
C PHE A 303 -19.31 -7.73 -18.43
N SER A 304 -19.50 -7.85 -19.75
CA SER A 304 -19.10 -6.81 -20.71
C SER A 304 -19.97 -5.56 -20.59
N SER A 305 -21.27 -5.70 -20.34
CA SER A 305 -22.19 -4.58 -20.10
C SER A 305 -21.80 -3.80 -18.84
N MET A 306 -21.59 -4.48 -17.71
CA MET A 306 -21.12 -3.82 -16.47
C MET A 306 -19.73 -3.19 -16.65
N LYS A 307 -18.85 -3.79 -17.47
CA LYS A 307 -17.56 -3.20 -17.86
C LYS A 307 -17.70 -1.93 -18.71
N ALA A 308 -18.67 -1.87 -19.62
CA ALA A 308 -18.94 -0.67 -20.40
C ALA A 308 -19.40 0.50 -19.51
N THR A 309 -20.17 0.24 -18.45
CA THR A 309 -20.60 1.26 -17.47
C THR A 309 -19.40 1.90 -16.74
N ILE A 310 -18.44 1.09 -16.29
CA ILE A 310 -17.24 1.61 -15.59
C ILE A 310 -16.25 2.27 -16.57
N GLY A 311 -16.13 1.73 -17.78
CA GLY A 311 -15.16 2.18 -18.80
C GLY A 311 -13.81 1.46 -18.71
N GLU A 312 -12.90 1.80 -19.63
CA GLU A 312 -11.59 1.13 -19.75
C GLU A 312 -10.54 1.61 -18.73
N THR A 313 -10.81 2.72 -18.04
CA THR A 313 -9.95 3.24 -16.97
C THR A 313 -9.89 2.28 -15.78
N THR A 314 -8.75 2.24 -15.09
CA THR A 314 -8.54 1.41 -13.88
C THR A 314 -7.98 2.25 -12.74
N ASP A 315 -8.77 3.23 -12.32
CA ASP A 315 -8.40 4.30 -11.39
C ASP A 315 -9.48 4.55 -10.32
N LEU A 316 -9.31 5.61 -9.53
CA LEU A 316 -10.27 6.01 -8.50
C LEU A 316 -11.65 6.39 -9.07
N ASN A 317 -11.70 6.91 -10.30
CA ASN A 317 -12.95 7.24 -11.00
C ASN A 317 -13.72 5.97 -11.39
N SER A 318 -13.04 4.93 -11.88
CA SER A 318 -13.68 3.63 -12.14
C SER A 318 -14.19 2.96 -10.86
N LEU A 319 -13.46 3.08 -9.74
CA LEU A 319 -13.88 2.56 -8.44
C LEU A 319 -15.06 3.33 -7.85
N GLU A 320 -15.04 4.65 -7.98
CA GLU A 320 -16.15 5.53 -7.58
C GLU A 320 -17.45 5.07 -8.25
N LYS A 321 -17.46 4.91 -9.59
CA LYS A 321 -18.64 4.40 -10.30
C LYS A 321 -19.15 3.09 -9.72
N ILE A 322 -18.26 2.15 -9.43
CA ILE A 322 -18.63 0.84 -8.88
C ILE A 322 -19.25 0.98 -7.49
N LEU A 323 -18.70 1.83 -6.62
CA LEU A 323 -19.28 2.15 -5.31
C LEU A 323 -20.64 2.85 -5.44
N VAL A 324 -20.76 3.77 -6.41
CA VAL A 324 -21.97 4.55 -6.72
C VAL A 324 -23.09 3.68 -7.31
N GLU A 325 -22.77 2.61 -8.05
CA GLU A 325 -23.71 1.57 -8.50
C GLU A 325 -24.05 0.55 -7.38
N MET A 326 -23.11 0.24 -6.49
CA MET A 326 -23.39 -0.53 -5.26
C MET A 326 -24.14 0.28 -4.18
N GLY A 327 -24.35 1.59 -4.36
CA GLY A 327 -24.99 2.42 -3.34
C GLY A 327 -24.13 2.71 -2.11
N GLU A 328 -22.83 2.44 -2.18
CA GLU A 328 -21.81 2.67 -1.14
C GLU A 328 -21.47 4.16 -1.05
N ASN A 329 -22.48 4.98 -0.76
CA ASN A 329 -22.43 6.44 -0.91
C ASN A 329 -21.40 7.12 0.01
N GLU A 330 -21.14 6.56 1.20
CA GLU A 330 -20.11 7.09 2.12
C GLU A 330 -18.70 6.81 1.57
N GLN A 331 -18.48 5.60 1.06
CA GLN A 331 -17.24 5.12 0.48
C GLN A 331 -16.94 5.85 -0.84
N ALA A 332 -17.95 6.04 -1.70
CA ALA A 332 -17.86 6.89 -2.87
C ALA A 332 -17.47 8.34 -2.51
N GLN A 333 -18.05 8.90 -1.44
CA GLN A 333 -17.66 10.22 -0.95
C GLN A 333 -16.21 10.24 -0.41
N LYS A 334 -15.74 9.17 0.26
CA LYS A 334 -14.33 9.01 0.66
C LYS A 334 -13.42 8.95 -0.57
N CYS A 335 -13.79 8.21 -1.62
CA CYS A 335 -13.06 8.16 -2.88
C CYS A 335 -12.98 9.53 -3.57
N TYR A 336 -14.10 10.26 -3.69
CA TYR A 336 -14.07 11.63 -4.22
C TYR A 336 -13.20 12.58 -3.39
N LYS A 337 -13.28 12.52 -2.05
CA LYS A 337 -12.40 13.30 -1.15
C LYS A 337 -10.93 12.94 -1.37
N ARG A 338 -10.62 11.65 -1.57
CA ARG A 338 -9.27 11.18 -1.90
C ARG A 338 -8.79 11.70 -3.25
N MET A 339 -9.60 11.58 -4.30
CA MET A 339 -9.29 12.10 -5.64
C MET A 339 -9.01 13.61 -5.60
N LEU A 340 -9.86 14.37 -4.89
CA LEU A 340 -9.68 15.80 -4.71
C LEU A 340 -8.38 16.12 -3.96
N ASN A 341 -8.09 15.40 -2.87
CA ASN A 341 -6.84 15.56 -2.13
C ASN A 341 -5.61 15.21 -2.98
N GLU A 342 -5.62 14.09 -3.73
CA GLU A 342 -4.49 13.67 -4.57
C GLU A 342 -4.26 14.64 -5.74
N ALA A 343 -5.31 15.16 -6.37
CA ALA A 343 -5.21 16.20 -7.40
C ALA A 343 -4.68 17.52 -6.83
N GLN A 344 -5.14 17.92 -5.63
CA GLN A 344 -4.64 19.10 -4.95
C GLN A 344 -3.17 18.93 -4.52
N LEU A 345 -2.76 17.77 -4.01
CA LEU A 345 -1.36 17.47 -3.69
C LEU A 345 -0.45 17.51 -4.92
N ALA A 346 -0.94 17.06 -6.09
CA ALA A 346 -0.23 17.20 -7.35
C ALA A 346 -0.08 18.66 -7.78
N SER A 347 -1.12 19.49 -7.61
CA SER A 347 -1.03 20.94 -7.77
C SER A 347 -0.01 21.55 -6.80
N GLY A 348 -0.07 21.24 -5.49
CA GLY A 348 0.91 21.73 -4.51
C GLY A 348 2.36 21.31 -4.79
N ASN A 349 2.58 20.17 -5.45
CA ASN A 349 3.91 19.77 -5.95
C ASN A 349 4.35 20.64 -7.14
N ALA A 350 3.44 21.01 -8.04
CA ALA A 350 3.73 21.91 -9.16
C ALA A 350 4.01 23.33 -8.67
N GLU A 351 3.22 23.84 -7.71
CA GLU A 351 3.47 25.13 -7.04
C GLU A 351 4.85 25.15 -6.36
N LEU A 352 5.21 24.10 -5.60
CA LEU A 352 6.55 23.96 -5.02
C LEU A 352 7.65 23.94 -6.11
N GLY A 353 7.40 23.25 -7.24
CA GLY A 353 8.30 23.25 -8.39
C GLY A 353 8.52 24.64 -9.00
N LEU A 354 7.45 25.39 -9.23
CA LEU A 354 7.50 26.77 -9.74
C LEU A 354 8.22 27.70 -8.75
N GLY A 355 7.90 27.60 -7.45
CA GLY A 355 8.60 28.33 -6.39
C GLY A 355 10.11 28.09 -6.39
N ARG A 356 10.53 26.83 -6.57
CA ARG A 356 11.95 26.43 -6.68
C ARG A 356 12.63 26.98 -7.93
N VAL A 357 11.98 26.96 -9.09
CA VAL A 357 12.53 27.53 -10.34
C VAL A 357 12.63 29.05 -10.24
N ASN A 358 11.63 29.72 -9.69
CA ASN A 358 11.59 31.18 -9.60
C ASN A 358 12.66 31.74 -8.63
N ILE A 359 13.10 30.97 -7.63
CA ILE A 359 14.31 31.29 -6.83
C ILE A 359 15.55 31.36 -7.73
N LEU A 360 15.75 30.38 -8.62
CA LEU A 360 16.90 30.33 -9.54
C LEU A 360 16.84 31.45 -10.59
N CYS A 361 15.64 31.76 -11.09
CA CYS A 361 15.37 32.89 -11.98
C CYS A 361 15.36 34.26 -11.27
N ARG A 362 15.54 34.30 -9.94
CA ARG A 362 15.51 35.49 -9.08
C ARG A 362 14.18 36.27 -9.11
N GLN A 363 13.08 35.63 -9.51
CA GLN A 363 11.72 36.17 -9.49
C GLN A 363 11.12 36.06 -8.08
N ALA A 364 11.48 37.02 -7.23
CA ALA A 364 11.23 36.95 -5.78
C ALA A 364 9.75 36.80 -5.39
N ASP A 365 8.87 37.64 -5.95
CA ASP A 365 7.48 37.71 -5.53
C ASP A 365 6.63 36.55 -6.08
N GLU A 366 6.87 36.16 -7.33
CA GLU A 366 6.26 34.95 -7.92
C GLU A 366 6.70 33.68 -7.16
N GLY A 367 7.99 33.57 -6.86
CA GLY A 367 8.53 32.46 -6.05
C GLY A 367 7.92 32.42 -4.65
N LEU A 368 7.70 33.58 -4.02
CA LEU A 368 7.04 33.69 -2.72
C LEU A 368 5.57 33.27 -2.78
N GLN A 369 4.87 33.61 -3.87
CA GLN A 369 3.46 33.27 -4.04
C GLN A 369 3.28 31.76 -4.23
N HIS A 370 3.98 31.15 -5.19
CA HIS A 370 3.92 29.71 -5.43
C HIS A 370 4.29 28.88 -4.20
N LEU A 371 5.31 29.27 -3.42
CA LEU A 371 5.64 28.57 -2.17
C LEU A 371 4.57 28.71 -1.07
N LYS A 372 3.83 29.84 -1.02
CA LYS A 372 2.69 30.00 -0.10
C LYS A 372 1.48 29.16 -0.53
N ASP A 373 1.18 29.10 -1.82
CA ASP A 373 0.06 28.31 -2.31
C ASP A 373 0.33 26.80 -2.15
N ALA A 374 1.57 26.36 -2.38
CA ALA A 374 2.05 25.04 -2.01
C ALA A 374 1.87 24.75 -0.50
N LEU A 375 2.25 25.71 0.37
CA LEU A 375 2.14 25.58 1.83
C LEU A 375 0.68 25.38 2.26
N ILE A 376 -0.22 26.25 1.81
CA ILE A 376 -1.66 26.21 2.14
C ILE A 376 -2.30 24.87 1.72
N ILE A 377 -1.92 24.34 0.56
CA ILE A 377 -2.38 23.04 0.07
C ILE A 377 -1.85 21.90 0.95
N LYS A 378 -0.54 21.90 1.23
CA LYS A 378 0.14 20.81 1.95
C LYS A 378 -0.24 20.77 3.43
N GLU A 379 -0.27 21.91 4.12
CA GLU A 379 -0.74 21.98 5.52
C GLU A 379 -2.19 21.50 5.67
N ARG A 380 -3.08 21.85 4.73
CA ARG A 380 -4.49 21.44 4.77
C ARG A 380 -4.69 19.93 4.64
N ILE A 381 -3.88 19.26 3.81
CA ILE A 381 -4.10 17.86 3.42
C ILE A 381 -3.22 16.89 4.23
N LEU A 382 -1.98 17.28 4.54
CA LEU A 382 -0.99 16.44 5.23
C LEU A 382 -0.75 16.85 6.69
N GLY A 383 -1.18 18.05 7.07
CA GLY A 383 -0.92 18.63 8.38
C GLY A 383 0.42 19.37 8.49
N GLN A 384 0.50 20.30 9.44
CA GLN A 384 1.62 21.24 9.60
C GLN A 384 2.97 20.59 9.96
N ASN A 385 2.96 19.33 10.41
CA ASN A 385 4.17 18.59 10.79
C ASN A 385 4.57 17.53 9.74
N HIS A 386 4.14 17.64 8.49
CA HIS A 386 4.55 16.72 7.42
C HIS A 386 5.89 17.12 6.79
N ALA A 387 6.67 16.14 6.29
CA ALA A 387 7.99 16.36 5.67
C ALA A 387 7.96 17.44 4.56
N ASP A 388 7.00 17.36 3.63
CA ASP A 388 6.73 18.34 2.56
C ASP A 388 6.57 19.79 3.07
N VAL A 389 5.90 19.98 4.21
CA VAL A 389 5.72 21.31 4.84
C VAL A 389 7.07 21.82 5.36
N GLY A 390 7.90 20.90 5.88
CA GLY A 390 9.30 21.16 6.18
C GLY A 390 10.10 21.56 4.94
N GLU A 391 9.95 20.86 3.80
CA GLU A 391 10.63 21.22 2.54
C GLU A 391 10.20 22.61 2.04
N ILE A 392 8.91 22.94 2.08
CA ILE A 392 8.42 24.27 1.66
C ILE A 392 9.01 25.37 2.56
N HIS A 393 9.10 25.14 3.87
CA HIS A 393 9.83 26.06 4.76
C HIS A 393 11.35 26.12 4.46
N THR A 394 11.98 25.04 4.00
CA THR A 394 13.38 25.08 3.51
C THR A 394 13.50 26.05 2.33
N TRP A 395 12.60 25.98 1.34
CA TRP A 395 12.63 26.83 0.15
C TRP A 395 12.19 28.28 0.41
N LEU A 396 11.25 28.51 1.33
CA LEU A 396 10.96 29.86 1.85
C LEU A 396 12.19 30.44 2.55
N GLY A 397 12.96 29.61 3.26
CA GLY A 397 14.29 29.95 3.77
C GLY A 397 15.26 30.38 2.66
N THR A 398 15.44 29.53 1.65
CA THR A 398 16.31 29.78 0.49
C THR A 398 15.95 31.08 -0.22
N LEU A 399 14.66 31.32 -0.50
CA LEU A 399 14.15 32.50 -1.19
C LEU A 399 14.48 33.80 -0.42
N ASN A 400 14.22 33.79 0.89
CA ASN A 400 14.46 34.93 1.75
C ASN A 400 15.96 35.25 1.84
N TRP A 401 16.82 34.25 1.99
CA TRP A 401 18.28 34.43 2.03
C TRP A 401 18.88 34.83 0.67
N TYR A 402 18.65 34.03 -0.37
CA TYR A 402 19.38 34.11 -1.66
C TYR A 402 18.89 35.21 -2.61
N VAL A 403 17.60 35.57 -2.55
CA VAL A 403 16.97 36.49 -3.49
C VAL A 403 16.48 37.78 -2.82
N ARG A 404 15.84 37.67 -1.65
CA ARG A 404 15.28 38.85 -0.95
C ARG A 404 16.26 39.49 0.04
N HIS A 405 17.33 38.77 0.41
CA HIS A 405 18.31 39.12 1.45
C HIS A 405 17.67 39.46 2.82
N ASP A 406 16.51 38.87 3.10
CA ASP A 406 15.72 38.96 4.32
C ASP A 406 16.18 37.85 5.28
N LEU A 407 17.30 38.08 5.96
CA LEU A 407 18.00 37.06 6.76
C LEU A 407 17.18 36.63 8.00
N ASP A 408 16.34 37.51 8.54
CA ASP A 408 15.45 37.18 9.68
C ASP A 408 14.32 36.25 9.24
N GLN A 409 13.64 36.51 8.12
CA GLN A 409 12.65 35.58 7.58
C GLN A 409 13.28 34.28 7.05
N ALA A 410 14.53 34.31 6.59
CA ALA A 410 15.28 33.10 6.28
C ALA A 410 15.47 32.24 7.55
N LEU A 411 16.00 32.80 8.63
CA LEU A 411 16.16 32.09 9.90
C LEU A 411 14.83 31.58 10.48
N GLU A 412 13.74 32.36 10.40
CA GLU A 412 12.44 31.92 10.92
C GLU A 412 11.92 30.68 10.17
N ASN A 413 11.98 30.69 8.83
CA ASN A 413 11.52 29.58 8.02
C ASN A 413 12.44 28.35 8.15
N LEU A 414 13.75 28.53 8.15
CA LEU A 414 14.70 27.43 8.32
C LEU A 414 14.60 26.78 9.72
N LYS A 415 14.28 27.54 10.78
CA LYS A 415 13.99 26.99 12.11
C LYS A 415 12.71 26.14 12.13
N LYS A 416 11.66 26.53 11.40
CA LYS A 416 10.44 25.72 11.22
C LYS A 416 10.74 24.45 10.44
N ALA A 417 11.48 24.56 9.33
CA ALA A 417 11.89 23.43 8.49
C ALA A 417 12.67 22.37 9.28
N ILE A 418 13.72 22.77 10.01
CA ILE A 418 14.52 21.87 10.86
C ILE A 418 13.63 21.16 11.88
N LYS A 419 12.80 21.90 12.63
CA LYS A 419 11.91 21.32 13.66
C LYS A 419 10.97 20.24 13.10
N ILE A 420 10.45 20.44 11.89
CA ILE A 420 9.56 19.47 11.22
C ILE A 420 10.39 18.28 10.70
N GLN A 421 11.53 18.54 10.06
CA GLN A 421 12.37 17.51 9.43
C GLN A 421 13.07 16.61 10.46
N GLU A 422 13.54 17.13 11.59
CA GLU A 422 14.08 16.33 12.71
C GLU A 422 13.01 15.44 13.37
N ALA A 423 11.72 15.79 13.25
CA ALA A 423 10.61 15.02 13.78
C ALA A 423 10.02 13.98 12.79
N THR A 424 10.32 14.12 11.49
CA THR A 424 9.71 13.30 10.41
C THR A 424 10.70 12.47 9.60
N LEU A 425 11.96 12.88 9.51
CA LEU A 425 12.97 12.26 8.67
C LEU A 425 14.03 11.52 9.50
N SER A 426 14.80 10.65 8.84
CA SER A 426 16.02 10.10 9.43
C SER A 426 17.00 11.23 9.80
N PRO A 427 17.75 11.14 10.91
CA PRO A 427 18.80 12.11 11.25
C PRO A 427 19.88 12.28 10.17
N ASP A 428 20.11 11.24 9.36
CA ASP A 428 21.01 11.26 8.20
C ASP A 428 20.28 11.59 6.88
N SER A 429 19.16 12.33 6.90
CA SER A 429 18.39 12.67 5.70
C SER A 429 19.02 13.79 4.85
N LEU A 430 19.17 13.57 3.54
CA LEU A 430 19.74 14.57 2.62
C LEU A 430 18.91 15.88 2.53
N PRO A 431 17.56 15.87 2.50
CA PRO A 431 16.75 17.07 2.69
C PRO A 431 17.07 17.87 3.96
N LEU A 432 17.31 17.21 5.10
CA LEU A 432 17.70 17.89 6.35
C LEU A 432 19.10 18.52 6.22
N ALA A 433 20.02 17.86 5.52
CA ALA A 433 21.33 18.43 5.20
C ALA A 433 21.26 19.66 4.27
N LEU A 434 20.28 19.75 3.36
CA LEU A 434 20.04 20.97 2.58
C LEU A 434 19.60 22.13 3.49
N THR A 435 18.64 21.88 4.39
CA THR A 435 18.17 22.89 5.35
C THR A 435 19.27 23.37 6.29
N TYR A 436 20.17 22.47 6.72
CA TYR A 436 21.36 22.83 7.50
C TYR A 436 22.39 23.64 6.70
N SER A 437 22.56 23.39 5.39
CA SER A 437 23.40 24.25 4.53
C SER A 437 22.85 25.67 4.52
N ASN A 438 21.58 25.82 4.13
CA ASN A 438 20.93 27.13 4.03
C ASN A 438 20.96 27.89 5.38
N MET A 439 20.88 27.18 6.51
CA MET A 439 21.03 27.75 7.85
C MET A 439 22.47 28.25 8.11
N ALA A 440 23.48 27.46 7.74
CA ALA A 440 24.88 27.87 7.84
C ALA A 440 25.18 29.09 6.95
N ASP A 441 24.73 29.06 5.70
CA ASP A 441 24.95 30.11 4.70
C ASP A 441 24.20 31.42 5.09
N THR A 442 23.05 31.31 5.76
CA THR A 442 22.34 32.45 6.38
C THR A 442 23.14 33.04 7.55
N TYR A 443 23.70 32.22 8.45
CA TYR A 443 24.54 32.72 9.53
C TYR A 443 25.88 33.30 9.05
N GLU A 444 26.48 32.76 7.98
CA GLU A 444 27.62 33.37 7.29
C GLU A 444 27.29 34.78 6.78
N SER A 445 26.10 34.93 6.18
CA SER A 445 25.60 36.22 5.68
C SER A 445 25.33 37.23 6.80
N MET A 446 25.10 36.77 8.04
CA MET A 446 25.04 37.60 9.26
C MET A 446 26.41 37.83 9.92
N GLY A 447 27.51 37.27 9.40
CA GLY A 447 28.83 37.31 10.02
C GLY A 447 29.02 36.38 11.22
N ASN A 448 28.06 35.49 11.52
CA ASN A 448 28.14 34.54 12.62
C ASN A 448 28.77 33.22 12.16
N TYR A 449 30.08 33.28 11.90
CA TYR A 449 30.83 32.16 11.33
C TYR A 449 30.91 30.93 12.25
N ASP A 450 30.75 31.08 13.57
CA ASP A 450 30.73 29.96 14.51
C ASP A 450 29.45 29.11 14.38
N LEU A 451 28.27 29.74 14.27
CA LEU A 451 27.04 29.01 13.96
C LEU A 451 27.06 28.47 12.52
N GLY A 452 27.65 29.22 11.58
CA GLY A 452 27.93 28.72 10.22
C GLY A 452 28.71 27.39 10.24
N LEU A 453 29.81 27.34 11.00
CA LEU A 453 30.63 26.13 11.14
C LEU A 453 29.87 25.00 11.84
N GLU A 454 29.11 25.28 12.89
CA GLU A 454 28.29 24.26 13.58
C GLU A 454 27.32 23.58 12.62
N TYR A 455 26.62 24.35 11.79
CA TYR A 455 25.65 23.81 10.83
C TYR A 455 26.32 23.12 9.64
N HIS A 456 27.37 23.68 9.02
CA HIS A 456 28.09 22.99 7.94
C HIS A 456 28.80 21.70 8.41
N MET A 457 29.21 21.60 9.68
CA MET A 457 29.71 20.34 10.24
C MET A 457 28.60 19.28 10.41
N LYS A 458 27.34 19.67 10.65
CA LYS A 458 26.18 18.74 10.58
C LYS A 458 25.93 18.28 9.15
N VAL A 459 25.98 19.20 8.17
CA VAL A 459 25.88 18.88 6.73
C VAL A 459 26.95 17.87 6.32
N LEU A 460 28.21 18.12 6.70
CA LEU A 460 29.34 17.26 6.38
C LEU A 460 29.17 15.85 6.97
N LYS A 461 28.71 15.75 8.23
CA LYS A 461 28.42 14.46 8.88
C LYS A 461 27.39 13.66 8.06
N ILE A 462 26.24 14.26 7.76
CA ILE A 462 25.15 13.58 7.01
C ILE A 462 25.64 13.14 5.63
N ARG A 463 26.29 14.05 4.89
CA ARG A 463 26.81 13.77 3.54
C ARG A 463 27.88 12.67 3.56
N LYS A 464 28.74 12.60 4.59
CA LYS A 464 29.71 11.48 4.76
C LYS A 464 29.07 10.15 5.21
N THR A 465 27.94 10.15 5.90
CA THR A 465 27.20 8.91 6.23
C THR A 465 26.45 8.34 5.01
N THR A 466 25.91 9.20 4.15
CA THR A 466 24.95 8.81 3.10
C THR A 466 25.51 8.68 1.69
N LEU A 467 26.57 9.43 1.36
CA LEU A 467 27.11 9.51 0.01
C LEU A 467 28.45 8.76 -0.09
N PRO A 468 28.84 8.27 -1.28
CA PRO A 468 30.19 7.78 -1.51
C PRO A 468 31.24 8.83 -1.14
N GLU A 469 32.40 8.41 -0.61
CA GLU A 469 33.42 9.34 -0.11
C GLU A 469 33.96 10.32 -1.17
N SER A 470 33.87 9.96 -2.46
CA SER A 470 34.23 10.81 -3.61
C SER A 470 33.11 11.73 -4.13
N HIS A 471 31.96 11.81 -3.46
CA HIS A 471 30.79 12.55 -3.97
C HIS A 471 31.02 14.09 -3.95
N PRO A 472 30.75 14.83 -5.05
CA PRO A 472 31.02 16.27 -5.15
C PRO A 472 30.46 17.14 -4.01
N HIS A 473 29.25 16.83 -3.52
CA HIS A 473 28.67 17.53 -2.35
C HIS A 473 29.54 17.45 -1.06
N ILE A 474 30.37 16.42 -0.88
CA ILE A 474 31.31 16.37 0.25
C ILE A 474 32.42 17.41 0.04
N ALA A 475 32.95 17.53 -1.18
CA ALA A 475 33.93 18.55 -1.54
C ALA A 475 33.37 19.98 -1.43
N GLU A 476 32.11 20.21 -1.82
CA GLU A 476 31.40 21.48 -1.62
C GLU A 476 31.37 21.86 -0.13
N THR A 477 30.94 20.95 0.74
CA THR A 477 30.85 21.22 2.18
C THR A 477 32.24 21.52 2.78
N PHE A 478 33.27 20.77 2.39
CA PHE A 478 34.65 21.08 2.78
C PHE A 478 35.10 22.47 2.30
N ASN A 479 34.73 22.89 1.09
CA ASN A 479 35.04 24.24 0.60
C ASN A 479 34.34 25.32 1.44
N ASN A 480 33.07 25.15 1.79
CA ASN A 480 32.32 26.13 2.59
C ASN A 480 32.84 26.22 4.03
N VAL A 481 33.19 25.08 4.65
CA VAL A 481 33.89 25.05 5.95
C VAL A 481 35.24 25.77 5.86
N GLY A 482 36.00 25.59 4.77
CA GLY A 482 37.25 26.32 4.52
C GLY A 482 37.05 27.84 4.44
N THR A 483 36.03 28.30 3.71
CA THR A 483 35.66 29.71 3.61
C THR A 483 35.34 30.31 4.99
N LEU A 484 34.57 29.61 5.83
CA LEU A 484 34.23 30.07 7.16
C LEU A 484 35.42 30.16 8.11
N TYR A 485 36.36 29.20 8.05
CA TYR A 485 37.62 29.32 8.79
C TYR A 485 38.46 30.51 8.30
N GLU A 486 38.48 30.80 6.98
CA GLU A 486 39.16 31.98 6.48
C GLU A 486 38.49 33.29 6.97
N HIS A 487 37.15 33.36 6.97
CA HIS A 487 36.41 34.50 7.49
C HIS A 487 36.66 34.75 8.98
N LYS A 488 36.95 33.71 9.78
CA LYS A 488 37.44 33.82 11.16
C LYS A 488 38.93 34.20 11.28
N GLY A 489 39.70 34.17 10.19
CA GLY A 489 41.16 34.39 10.18
C GLY A 489 42.00 33.13 10.40
N ASN A 490 41.38 31.97 10.59
CA ASN A 490 42.02 30.66 10.81
C ASN A 490 42.53 30.09 9.47
N ASN A 491 43.59 30.72 8.93
CA ASN A 491 44.12 30.39 7.61
C ASN A 491 44.57 28.93 7.49
N THR A 492 45.19 28.35 8.53
CA THR A 492 45.73 26.99 8.50
C THR A 492 44.63 25.94 8.33
N GLU A 493 43.57 26.05 9.12
CA GLU A 493 42.39 25.18 9.05
C GLU A 493 41.64 25.38 7.73
N ALA A 494 41.48 26.63 7.30
CA ALA A 494 40.90 26.94 5.98
C ALA A 494 41.63 26.23 4.84
N LEU A 495 42.98 26.23 4.87
CA LEU A 495 43.79 25.52 3.88
C LEU A 495 43.53 24.01 3.92
N GLU A 496 43.55 23.40 5.10
CA GLU A 496 43.32 21.94 5.27
C GLU A 496 41.96 21.52 4.69
N TYR A 497 40.92 22.35 4.89
CA TYR A 497 39.59 22.10 4.36
C TYR A 497 39.48 22.32 2.84
N PHE A 498 40.14 23.35 2.28
CA PHE A 498 40.21 23.49 0.82
C PHE A 498 41.00 22.36 0.15
N GLU A 499 42.07 21.86 0.77
CA GLU A 499 42.86 20.75 0.23
C GLU A 499 42.09 19.42 0.25
N LYS A 500 41.30 19.14 1.30
CA LYS A 500 40.35 18.01 1.32
C LYS A 500 39.27 18.13 0.23
N SER A 501 38.77 19.34 -0.04
CA SER A 501 37.84 19.59 -1.15
C SER A 501 38.50 19.27 -2.51
N MET A 502 39.74 19.72 -2.69
CA MET A 502 40.53 19.47 -3.91
C MET A 502 40.81 17.98 -4.14
N GLU A 503 41.16 17.23 -3.09
CA GLU A 503 41.43 15.78 -3.18
C GLU A 503 40.22 14.99 -3.72
N ILE A 504 39.01 15.33 -3.26
CA ILE A 504 37.78 14.69 -3.76
C ILE A 504 37.50 15.09 -5.21
N LYS A 505 37.63 16.39 -5.57
CA LYS A 505 37.44 16.86 -6.95
C LYS A 505 38.42 16.18 -7.93
N GLN A 506 39.67 15.95 -7.53
CA GLN A 506 40.68 15.24 -8.32
C GLN A 506 40.35 13.76 -8.57
N LYS A 507 39.46 13.15 -7.78
CA LYS A 507 39.06 11.73 -7.89
C LYS A 507 37.83 11.50 -8.78
N PHE A 508 37.08 12.55 -9.17
CA PHE A 508 35.75 12.40 -9.77
C PHE A 508 35.66 12.76 -11.27
N SER A 509 36.34 13.81 -11.73
CA SER A 509 36.19 14.32 -13.10
C SER A 509 37.52 14.42 -13.87
N PRO A 510 37.52 14.26 -15.22
CA PRO A 510 38.56 14.89 -16.03
C PRO A 510 38.42 16.42 -15.90
N PRO A 511 39.53 17.20 -15.80
CA PRO A 511 39.45 18.57 -15.30
C PRO A 511 38.85 19.56 -16.30
N THR A 512 37.55 19.83 -16.18
CA THR A 512 36.90 21.04 -16.69
C THR A 512 37.29 22.22 -15.78
N HIS A 513 37.83 23.30 -16.36
CA HIS A 513 38.52 24.35 -15.60
C HIS A 513 37.70 24.98 -14.45
N GLU A 514 36.38 25.11 -14.61
CA GLU A 514 35.51 25.90 -13.74
C GLU A 514 35.26 25.28 -12.36
N GLU A 515 35.05 23.96 -12.25
CA GLU A 515 34.76 23.30 -10.96
C GLU A 515 35.96 23.30 -9.99
N TYR A 516 37.17 23.34 -10.54
CA TYR A 516 38.43 23.38 -9.77
C TYR A 516 38.84 24.82 -9.45
N ALA A 517 38.53 25.79 -10.33
CA ALA A 517 39.01 27.17 -10.26
C ALA A 517 38.78 27.81 -8.88
N VAL A 518 37.56 27.77 -8.33
CA VAL A 518 37.24 28.42 -7.04
C VAL A 518 38.11 27.88 -5.90
N THR A 519 38.20 26.56 -5.76
CA THR A 519 38.98 25.93 -4.68
C THR A 519 40.48 26.11 -4.89
N ALA A 520 40.97 26.05 -6.14
CA ALA A 520 42.37 26.32 -6.47
C ALA A 520 42.76 27.78 -6.18
N THR A 521 41.92 28.74 -6.59
CA THR A 521 42.11 30.18 -6.30
C THR A 521 42.09 30.44 -4.81
N ASN A 522 41.22 29.79 -4.03
CA ASN A 522 41.23 29.90 -2.57
C ASN A 522 42.55 29.39 -1.96
N ILE A 523 43.02 28.20 -2.38
CA ILE A 523 44.31 27.64 -1.93
C ILE A 523 45.48 28.58 -2.28
N GLU A 524 45.53 29.11 -3.50
CA GLU A 524 46.62 29.98 -3.96
C GLU A 524 46.60 31.34 -3.23
N ARG A 525 45.42 31.98 -3.16
CA ARG A 525 45.19 33.25 -2.46
C ARG A 525 45.60 33.15 -1.00
N LEU A 526 45.22 32.06 -0.34
CA LEU A 526 45.48 31.85 1.08
C LEU A 526 46.94 31.44 1.35
N LYS A 527 47.59 30.65 0.47
CA LYS A 527 49.04 30.40 0.57
C LYS A 527 49.86 31.69 0.42
N LYS A 528 49.50 32.58 -0.51
CA LYS A 528 50.12 33.92 -0.62
C LYS A 528 49.88 34.77 0.63
N LYS A 529 48.66 34.74 1.18
CA LYS A 529 48.28 35.44 2.44
C LYS A 529 49.16 34.99 3.62
N MET A 530 49.40 33.69 3.77
CA MET A 530 50.28 33.14 4.82
C MET A 530 51.76 33.44 4.57
N GLN A 531 52.24 33.39 3.32
CA GLN A 531 53.61 33.77 2.97
C GLN A 531 53.92 35.25 3.25
N ASN A 532 52.93 36.13 3.15
CA ASN A 532 53.05 37.56 3.47
C ASN A 532 52.80 37.88 4.96
N GLN A 533 52.72 36.87 5.84
CA GLN A 533 52.55 37.00 7.29
C GLN A 533 53.77 36.50 8.09
N HIS A 534 54.90 36.31 7.41
CA HIS A 534 56.21 35.95 7.95
C HIS A 534 57.28 36.97 7.52
#